data_AF-A0A0B2NX46-F1
#
_entry.id   AF-A0A0B2NX46-F1
#
_cell.length_a   1.000
_cell.length_b   1.000
_cell.length_c   1.000
_cell.angle_alpha   90.00
_cell.angle_beta   90.00
_cell.angle_gamma   90.00
#
_symmetry.space_group_name_H-M   'P 1'
#
loop_
_entity.id
_entity.type
_entity.pdbx_description
1 polymer ?
#
loop_
_entity_poly.entity_id
_entity_poly.type
_entity_poly.pdbx_seq_one_letter_code
_entity_poly.pdbx_strand_id
1 'polypeptide(L)'
;KLSQAVDFIKSMPFKPHPAIYGTLLGACRINKNLQLAEFAAKFLLKLDQTIATGYVQLANVYAEHKTDDHLASIRRSMKENNVVKIPGYSWIEINNVVHEFRSSNTLHPKLAFL
;
A
#
# COMPACT_ATOMS: atom_id res chain seq x y z
N LYS A 1 -1.16 -17.59 -13.83
CA LYS A 1 -1.34 -17.58 -12.35
C LYS A 1 -2.19 -16.40 -11.89
N LEU A 2 -1.83 -15.13 -12.15
CA LEU A 2 -2.67 -13.98 -11.76
C LEU A 2 -4.03 -13.94 -12.45
N SER A 3 -4.10 -14.29 -13.75
CA SER A 3 -5.36 -14.40 -14.49
C SER A 3 -6.34 -15.37 -13.83
N GLN A 4 -5.88 -16.58 -13.49
CA GLN A 4 -6.67 -17.58 -12.78
C GLN A 4 -7.19 -17.07 -11.42
N ALA A 5 -6.39 -16.29 -10.69
CA ALA A 5 -6.85 -15.67 -9.44
C ALA A 5 -7.96 -14.64 -9.70
N VAL A 6 -7.86 -13.84 -10.77
CA VAL A 6 -8.90 -12.90 -11.17
C VAL A 6 -10.17 -13.64 -11.59
N ASP A 7 -10.05 -14.71 -12.37
CA ASP A 7 -11.18 -15.51 -12.83
C ASP A 7 -11.88 -16.18 -11.64
N PHE A 8 -11.13 -16.70 -10.67
CA PHE A 8 -11.67 -17.23 -9.41
C PHE A 8 -12.46 -16.17 -8.64
N ILE A 9 -11.89 -14.97 -8.48
CA ILE A 9 -12.58 -13.84 -7.80
C ILE A 9 -13.88 -13.48 -8.53
N LYS A 10 -13.87 -13.43 -9.86
CA LYS A 10 -15.06 -13.14 -10.68
C LYS A 10 -16.12 -14.24 -10.61
N SER A 11 -15.72 -15.48 -10.39
CA SER A 11 -16.62 -16.63 -10.29
C SER A 11 -17.30 -16.78 -8.91
N MET A 12 -16.91 -15.98 -7.92
CA MET A 12 -17.50 -16.09 -6.58
C MET A 12 -19.00 -15.75 -6.61
N PRO A 13 -19.86 -16.59 -6.02
CA PRO A 13 -21.31 -16.35 -5.98
C PRO A 13 -21.71 -15.27 -4.95
N PHE A 14 -20.73 -14.67 -4.28
CA PHE A 14 -20.90 -13.64 -3.26
C PHE A 14 -19.87 -12.53 -3.46
N LYS A 15 -20.14 -11.36 -2.84
CA LYS A 15 -19.21 -10.22 -2.86
C LYS A 15 -17.88 -10.62 -2.21
N PRO A 16 -16.74 -10.55 -2.92
CA PRO A 16 -15.46 -10.95 -2.34
C PRO A 16 -15.04 -10.00 -1.22
N HIS A 17 -14.42 -10.55 -0.18
CA HIS A 17 -13.90 -9.76 0.93
C HIS A 17 -12.75 -8.84 0.45
N PRO A 18 -12.64 -7.58 0.93
CA PRO A 18 -11.56 -6.66 0.54
C PRO A 18 -10.15 -7.26 0.63
N ALA A 19 -9.89 -8.07 1.66
CA ALA A 19 -8.59 -8.75 1.82
C ALA A 19 -8.16 -9.54 0.57
N ILE A 20 -9.10 -10.12 -0.19
CA ILE A 20 -8.80 -10.90 -1.41
C ILE A 20 -8.18 -9.99 -2.49
N TYR A 21 -8.73 -8.79 -2.68
CA TYR A 21 -8.17 -7.80 -3.60
C TYR A 21 -6.84 -7.22 -3.09
N GLY A 22 -6.67 -7.11 -1.77
CA GLY A 22 -5.39 -6.77 -1.15
C GLY A 22 -4.30 -7.80 -1.46
N THR A 23 -4.62 -9.09 -1.33
CA THR A 23 -3.72 -10.20 -1.69
C THR A 23 -3.42 -10.21 -3.19
N LEU A 24 -4.44 -10.04 -4.05
CA LEU A 24 -4.26 -9.95 -5.49
C LEU A 24 -3.33 -8.79 -5.87
N LEU A 25 -3.50 -7.62 -5.26
CA LEU A 25 -2.69 -6.43 -5.50
C LEU A 25 -1.22 -6.68 -5.12
N GLY A 26 -0.96 -7.28 -3.95
CA GLY A 26 0.38 -7.67 -3.53
C GLY A 26 1.03 -8.66 -4.50
N ALA A 27 0.27 -9.64 -4.99
CA ALA A 27 0.75 -10.59 -6.00
C ALA A 27 1.04 -9.90 -7.35
N CYS A 28 0.21 -8.94 -7.77
CA CYS A 28 0.43 -8.17 -8.99
C CYS A 28 1.72 -7.35 -8.93
N ARG A 29 2.03 -6.75 -7.76
CA ARG A 29 3.31 -6.05 -7.51
C ARG A 29 4.51 -6.98 -7.72
N ILE A 30 4.52 -8.13 -7.03
CA ILE A 30 5.62 -9.11 -7.12
C ILE A 30 5.84 -9.59 -8.56
N ASN A 31 4.77 -9.75 -9.33
CA ASN A 31 4.82 -10.21 -10.72
C ASN A 31 4.90 -9.05 -11.74
N LYS A 32 5.07 -7.80 -11.30
CA LYS A 32 5.16 -6.59 -12.14
C LYS A 32 4.01 -6.45 -13.15
N ASN A 33 2.80 -6.86 -12.75
CA ASN A 33 1.61 -6.77 -13.58
C ASN A 33 0.80 -5.52 -13.24
N LEU A 34 1.15 -4.41 -13.89
CA LEU A 34 0.53 -3.10 -13.64
C LEU A 34 -0.98 -3.10 -13.87
N GLN A 35 -1.45 -3.71 -14.96
CA GLN A 35 -2.88 -3.68 -15.32
C GLN A 35 -3.76 -4.34 -14.25
N LEU A 36 -3.38 -5.52 -13.77
CA LEU A 36 -4.14 -6.22 -12.72
C LEU A 36 -3.98 -5.57 -11.36
N ALA A 37 -2.82 -4.94 -11.09
CA ALA A 37 -2.63 -4.14 -9.89
C ALA A 37 -3.59 -2.94 -9.87
N GLU A 38 -3.70 -2.19 -10.97
CA GLU A 38 -4.66 -1.08 -11.06
C GLU A 38 -6.09 -1.55 -10.88
N PHE A 39 -6.46 -2.69 -11.48
CA PHE A 39 -7.79 -3.28 -11.33
C PHE A 39 -8.09 -3.57 -9.85
N ALA A 40 -7.18 -4.26 -9.16
CA ALA A 40 -7.36 -4.63 -7.76
C ALA A 40 -7.40 -3.40 -6.85
N ALA A 41 -6.52 -2.43 -7.07
CA ALA A 41 -6.49 -1.18 -6.31
C ALA A 41 -7.75 -0.33 -6.53
N LYS A 42 -8.21 -0.18 -7.77
CA LYS A 42 -9.47 0.54 -8.08
C LYS A 42 -10.66 -0.09 -7.37
N PHE A 43 -10.71 -1.42 -7.23
CA PHE A 43 -11.75 -2.09 -6.46
C PHE A 43 -11.66 -1.75 -4.97
N LEU A 44 -10.47 -1.83 -4.37
CA LEU A 44 -10.25 -1.49 -2.96
C LEU A 44 -10.65 -0.05 -2.64
N LEU A 45 -10.24 0.89 -3.51
CA LEU A 45 -10.58 2.30 -3.39
C LEU A 45 -12.08 2.54 -3.55
N LYS A 46 -12.77 1.83 -4.45
CA LYS A 46 -14.24 1.93 -4.57
C LYS A 46 -14.97 1.35 -3.36
N LEU A 47 -14.41 0.32 -2.72
CA LEU A 47 -15.03 -0.30 -1.56
C LEU A 47 -14.95 0.60 -0.33
N ASP A 48 -13.78 1.17 -0.10
CA ASP A 48 -13.54 2.10 0.99
C ASP A 48 -12.41 3.08 0.62
N GLN A 49 -12.81 4.31 0.30
CA GLN A 49 -11.91 5.41 -0.06
C GLN A 49 -11.13 5.94 1.13
N THR A 50 -11.43 5.51 2.36
CA THR A 50 -10.73 5.96 3.57
C THR A 50 -9.53 5.08 3.92
N ILE A 51 -9.46 3.87 3.36
CA ILE A 51 -8.39 2.91 3.66
C ILE A 51 -7.11 3.29 2.91
N ALA A 52 -6.13 3.80 3.66
CA ALA A 52 -4.80 4.15 3.15
C ALA A 52 -4.07 3.00 2.43
N THR A 53 -4.35 1.74 2.80
CA THR A 53 -3.69 0.56 2.21
C THR A 53 -3.88 0.46 0.70
N GLY A 54 -5.07 0.79 0.16
CA GLY A 54 -5.33 0.76 -1.28
C GLY A 54 -4.46 1.77 -2.04
N TYR A 55 -4.40 3.00 -1.54
CA TYR A 55 -3.56 4.06 -2.09
C TYR A 55 -2.07 3.74 -2.00
N VAL A 56 -1.60 3.27 -0.84
CA VAL A 56 -0.18 2.99 -0.61
C VAL A 56 0.31 1.84 -1.49
N GLN A 57 -0.48 0.77 -1.63
CA GLN A 57 -0.10 -0.35 -2.50
C GLN A 57 -0.08 0.07 -3.98
N LEU A 58 -1.03 0.88 -4.43
CA LEU A 58 -1.05 1.39 -5.80
C LEU A 58 0.11 2.37 -6.06
N ALA A 59 0.44 3.25 -5.10
CA ALA A 59 1.63 4.10 -5.18
C ALA A 59 2.92 3.27 -5.32
N ASN A 60 3.06 2.20 -4.53
CA ASN A 60 4.24 1.33 -4.59
C ASN A 60 4.37 0.65 -5.97
N VAL A 61 3.25 0.20 -6.54
CA VAL A 61 3.25 -0.36 -7.91
C VAL A 61 3.71 0.70 -8.92
N TYR A 62 3.17 1.93 -8.88
CA TYR A 62 3.62 2.99 -9.78
C TYR A 62 5.09 3.39 -9.59
N ALA A 63 5.60 3.38 -8.35
CA ALA A 63 7.01 3.64 -8.06
C ALA A 63 7.93 2.59 -8.69
N GLU A 64 7.56 1.31 -8.65
CA GLU A 64 8.31 0.22 -9.29
C GLU A 64 8.31 0.33 -10.83
N HIS A 65 7.28 0.95 -11.40
CA HIS A 65 7.15 1.21 -12.84
C HIS A 65 7.71 2.58 -13.29
N LYS A 66 8.33 3.37 -12.39
CA LYS A 66 8.92 4.70 -12.67
C LYS A 66 7.95 5.70 -13.32
N THR A 67 6.68 5.67 -12.93
CA THR A 67 5.67 6.59 -13.45
C THR A 67 5.35 7.69 -12.44
N ASP A 68 6.09 8.81 -12.52
CA ASP A 68 5.99 9.91 -11.56
C ASP A 68 4.64 10.64 -11.59
N ASP A 69 4.02 10.77 -12.77
CA ASP A 69 2.70 11.41 -12.92
C ASP A 69 1.60 10.63 -12.17
N HIS A 70 1.67 9.30 -12.18
CA HIS A 70 0.73 8.46 -11.46
C HIS A 70 0.93 8.55 -9.94
N LEU A 71 2.17 8.65 -9.47
CA LEU A 71 2.47 8.90 -8.06
C LEU A 71 1.91 10.25 -7.58
N ALA A 72 2.03 11.30 -8.39
CA ALA A 72 1.46 12.62 -8.08
C ALA A 72 -0.07 12.56 -8.01
N SER A 73 -0.72 11.86 -8.93
CA SER A 73 -2.17 11.65 -8.96
C SER A 73 -2.67 10.91 -7.70
N ILE A 74 -1.96 9.86 -7.28
CA ILE A 74 -2.28 9.12 -6.04
C ILE A 74 -2.21 10.04 -4.82
N ARG A 75 -1.13 10.82 -4.69
CA ARG A 75 -0.96 11.75 -3.55
C ARG A 75 -2.06 12.79 -3.51
N ARG A 76 -2.46 13.32 -4.68
CA ARG A 76 -3.59 14.25 -4.79
C ARG A 76 -4.89 13.58 -4.33
N SER A 77 -5.18 12.38 -4.81
CA SER A 77 -6.38 11.64 -4.43
C SER A 77 -6.42 11.30 -2.93
N MET A 78 -5.28 10.93 -2.32
CA MET A 78 -5.21 10.75 -0.86
C MET A 78 -5.54 12.03 -0.10
N LYS A 79 -5.04 13.18 -0.56
CA LYS A 79 -5.34 14.49 0.04
C LYS A 79 -6.82 14.85 -0.08
N GLU A 80 -7.40 14.68 -1.26
CA GLU A 80 -8.83 14.97 -1.53
C GLU A 80 -9.77 14.11 -0.67
N ASN A 81 -9.38 12.85 -0.40
CA ASN A 81 -10.16 11.92 0.41
C ASN A 81 -9.79 11.96 1.91
N ASN A 82 -8.97 12.92 2.35
CA ASN A 82 -8.47 13.05 3.72
C ASN A 82 -7.81 11.77 4.27
N VAL A 83 -7.15 11.00 3.40
CA VAL A 83 -6.50 9.74 3.73
C VAL A 83 -5.07 9.99 4.15
N VAL A 84 -4.75 9.64 5.39
CA VAL A 84 -3.39 9.69 5.92
C VAL A 84 -2.89 8.27 6.14
N LYS A 85 -1.74 7.92 5.54
CA LYS A 85 -1.05 6.68 5.89
C LYS A 85 -0.58 6.78 7.33
N ILE A 86 -1.10 5.92 8.21
CA ILE A 86 -0.55 5.74 9.55
C ILE A 86 0.87 5.18 9.39
N PRO A 87 1.91 5.88 9.89
CA PRO A 87 3.26 5.37 9.80
C PRO A 87 3.40 4.10 10.65
N GLY A 88 4.18 3.15 10.16
CA GLY A 88 4.59 2.00 10.97
C GLY A 88 5.61 2.44 12.03
N TYR A 89 5.60 1.76 13.17
CA TYR A 89 6.57 1.95 14.24
C TYR A 89 7.23 0.60 14.54
N SER A 90 8.53 0.62 14.77
CA SER A 90 9.26 -0.47 15.40
C SER A 90 10.02 0.07 16.60
N TRP A 91 10.41 -0.80 17.52
CA TRP A 91 11.21 -0.40 18.66
C TRP A 91 12.18 -1.51 19.06
N ILE A 92 13.27 -1.12 19.72
CA ILE A 92 14.20 -2.02 20.41
C ILE A 92 14.40 -1.54 21.84
N GLU A 93 14.77 -2.44 22.74
CA GLU A 93 15.08 -2.12 24.12
C GLU A 93 16.55 -2.42 24.43
N ILE A 94 17.26 -1.44 24.99
CA ILE A 94 18.67 -1.57 25.38
C ILE A 94 18.81 -0.95 26.78
N ASN A 95 19.31 -1.72 27.75
CA ASN A 95 19.52 -1.25 29.12
C ASN A 95 18.26 -0.58 29.71
N ASN A 96 17.10 -1.19 29.54
CA ASN A 96 15.79 -0.68 29.96
C ASN A 96 15.36 0.66 29.31
N VAL A 97 15.99 1.04 28.19
CA VAL A 97 15.60 2.20 27.40
C VAL A 97 14.99 1.76 26.08
N VAL A 98 13.75 2.19 25.82
CA VAL A 98 13.05 1.94 24.55
C VAL A 98 13.50 2.95 23.49
N HIS A 99 13.89 2.43 22.34
CA HIS A 99 14.26 3.19 21.15
C HIS A 99 13.23 2.97 20.05
N GLU A 100 12.42 4.00 19.79
CA GLU A 100 11.38 3.97 18.77
C GLU A 100 11.89 4.43 17.39
N PHE A 101 11.47 3.73 16.35
CA PHE A 101 11.75 4.03 14.96
C PHE A 101 10.44 4.18 14.21
N ARG A 102 10.18 5.41 13.73
CA ARG A 102 9.02 5.73 12.90
C ARG A 102 9.35 5.53 11.43
N SER A 103 8.53 4.79 10.70
CA SER A 103 8.63 4.62 9.25
C SER A 103 8.71 5.98 8.56
N SER A 104 9.64 6.12 7.61
CA SER A 104 9.90 7.35 6.84
C SER A 104 10.49 8.51 7.67
N ASN A 105 10.82 8.30 8.94
CA ASN A 105 11.66 9.23 9.71
C ASN A 105 13.13 8.79 9.61
N THR A 106 14.00 9.68 9.17
CA THR A 106 15.46 9.45 9.11
C THR A 106 16.19 10.04 10.31
N LEU A 107 15.49 10.77 11.18
CA LEU A 107 16.05 11.44 12.34
C LEU A 107 15.75 10.62 13.59
N HIS A 108 16.77 9.95 14.10
CA HIS A 108 16.75 9.36 15.44
C HIS A 108 17.50 10.30 16.39
N PRO A 109 16.99 10.64 17.60
CA PRO A 109 17.64 11.59 18.51
C PRO A 109 19.11 11.27 18.84
N LYS A 110 19.49 9.98 18.77
CA LYS A 110 20.87 9.53 18.97
C LYS A 110 21.76 9.51 17.70
N LEU A 111 21.24 9.90 16.53
CA LEU A 111 22.02 10.06 15.28
C LEU A 111 22.65 11.46 15.15
N ALA A 112 22.37 12.39 16.06
CA ALA A 112 22.84 13.78 16.00
C ALA A 112 24.34 13.98 16.37
N PHE A 113 25.15 12.91 16.41
CA PHE A 113 26.55 12.96 16.85
C PHE A 113 27.50 12.21 15.90
N LEU A 114 27.37 12.42 14.60
CA LEU A 114 28.44 12.16 13.62
C LEU A 114 28.80 13.44 12.89
#